data_AF-A0A7G5YZP9-F1
#
_entry.id   AF-A0A7G5YZP9-F1
#
_cell.length_a   1.000
_cell.length_b   1.000
_cell.length_c   1.000
_cell.angle_alpha   90.00
_cell.angle_beta   90.00
_cell.angle_gamma   90.00
#
_symmetry.space_group_name_H-M   'P 1'
#
loop_
_entity.id
_entity.type
_entity.pdbx_description
1 polymer ?
#
loop_
_entity_poly.entity_id
_entity_poly.type
_entity_poly.pdbx_seq_one_letter_code
_entity_poly.pdbx_strand_id
1 'polypeptide(L)' 'MPKRHNEITYIETRLAKTLRQAEHSSGECDRAAHEGLADLYRSQLAELRKNLTMPNRALV' A
#
# COMPACT_ATOMS: atom_id res chain seq x y z
N MET A 1 8.45 -5.16 17.68
CA MET A 1 7.34 -5.20 16.70
C MET A 1 6.65 -3.85 16.35
N PRO A 2 7.05 -2.63 16.79
CA PRO A 2 6.29 -1.41 16.45
C PRO A 2 6.59 -0.81 15.05
N LYS A 3 7.80 -1.00 14.50
CA LYS A 3 8.22 -0.35 13.24
C LYS A 3 7.37 -0.77 12.03
N ARG A 4 7.05 -2.06 11.89
CA ARG A 4 6.26 -2.60 10.76
C ARG A 4 4.79 -2.21 10.82
N HIS A 5 4.23 -2.06 12.02
CA HIS A 5 2.86 -1.60 12.19
C HIS A 5 2.72 -0.15 11.69
N ASN A 6 3.68 0.72 12.04
CA ASN A 6 3.72 2.10 11.57
C ASN A 6 3.85 2.20 10.03
N GLU A 7 4.61 1.30 9.41
CA GLU A 7 4.79 1.25 7.96
C GLU A 7 3.50 0.85 7.24
N ILE A 8 2.76 -0.15 7.75
CA ILE A 8 1.46 -0.53 7.22
C ILE A 8 0.46 0.63 7.31
N THR A 9 0.32 1.25 8.48
CA THR A 9 -0.58 2.39 8.66
C THR A 9 -0.22 3.56 7.74
N TYR A 10 1.07 3.82 7.55
CA TYR A 10 1.54 4.85 6.63
C TYR A 10 1.10 4.56 5.19
N ILE A 11 1.32 3.34 4.69
CA ILE A 11 0.99 2.96 3.31
C ILE A 11 -0.54 2.94 3.11
N GLU A 12 -1.31 2.45 4.09
CA GLU A 12 -2.78 2.51 4.05
C GLU A 12 -3.31 3.95 3.95
N THR A 13 -2.70 4.88 4.70
CA THR A 13 -3.03 6.30 4.64
C THR A 13 -2.73 6.90 3.26
N ARG A 14 -1.58 6.54 2.67
CA ARG A 14 -1.19 6.97 1.33
C ARG A 14 -2.13 6.42 0.26
N LEU A 15 -2.45 5.12 0.33
CA LEU A 15 -3.40 4.47 -0.57
C LEU A 15 -4.76 5.16 -0.54
N ALA A 16 -5.32 5.39 0.66
CA ALA A 16 -6.63 6.06 0.78
C ALA A 16 -6.61 7.48 0.18
N LYS A 17 -5.51 8.22 0.36
CA LYS A 17 -5.36 9.54 -0.27
C LYS A 17 -5.30 9.45 -1.78
N THR A 18 -4.52 8.51 -2.32
CA THR A 18 -4.33 8.33 -3.76
C THR A 18 -5.62 7.90 -4.46
N LEU A 19 -6.42 7.02 -3.84
CA LEU A 19 -7.73 6.65 -4.38
C LEU A 19 -8.67 7.85 -4.46
N ARG A 20 -8.73 8.69 -3.41
CA ARG A 20 -9.49 9.95 -3.47
C ARG A 20 -8.98 10.88 -4.58
N GLN A 21 -7.68 10.92 -4.85
CA GLN A 21 -7.13 11.74 -5.94
C GLN A 21 -7.55 11.19 -7.32
N ALA A 22 -7.57 9.87 -7.49
CA ALA A 22 -8.08 9.25 -8.70
C ALA A 22 -9.57 9.59 -8.93
N GLU A 23 -10.39 9.49 -7.88
CA GLU A 23 -11.83 9.79 -7.92
C GLU A 23 -12.13 11.26 -8.28
N HIS A 24 -11.32 12.19 -7.78
CA HIS A 24 -11.49 13.63 -8.05
C HIS A 24 -10.73 14.11 -9.29
N SER A 25 -10.01 13.24 -9.99
CA SER A 25 -9.27 13.63 -11.18
C SER A 25 -10.21 13.83 -12.36
N SER A 26 -10.11 15.00 -13.00
CA SER A 26 -10.86 15.33 -14.22
C SER A 26 -10.20 14.82 -15.49
N GLY A 27 -8.93 14.41 -15.43
CA GLY A 27 -8.16 13.90 -16.57
C GLY A 27 -8.00 12.38 -16.52
N GLU A 28 -8.27 11.69 -17.63
CA GLU A 28 -8.11 10.23 -17.72
C GLU A 28 -6.66 9.79 -17.46
N CYS A 29 -5.68 10.52 -17.98
CA CYS A 29 -4.26 10.24 -17.73
C CYS A 29 -3.89 10.39 -16.25
N ASP A 30 -4.37 11.45 -15.61
CA ASP A 30 -4.09 11.72 -14.20
C ASP A 30 -4.79 10.70 -13.29
N ARG A 31 -6.02 10.31 -13.63
CA ARG A 31 -6.74 9.23 -12.96
C ARG A 31 -5.97 7.91 -13.08
N ALA A 32 -5.53 7.55 -14.28
CA ALA A 32 -4.74 6.34 -14.52
C ALA A 32 -3.40 6.35 -13.75
N ALA A 33 -2.74 7.51 -13.66
CA ALA A 33 -1.53 7.66 -12.87
C ALA A 33 -1.78 7.43 -11.37
N HIS A 34 -2.87 7.96 -10.83
CA HIS A 34 -3.28 7.72 -9.45
C HIS A 34 -3.70 6.27 -9.20
N GLU A 35 -4.44 5.65 -10.11
CA GLU A 35 -4.81 4.23 -10.04
C GLU A 35 -3.57 3.33 -10.06
N GLY A 36 -2.61 3.57 -10.95
CA GLY A 36 -1.35 2.84 -10.99
C GLY A 36 -0.54 3.00 -9.70
N LEU A 37 -0.50 4.20 -9.12
CA LEU A 37 0.14 4.41 -7.83
C LEU A 37 -0.59 3.68 -6.69
N ALA A 38 -1.91 3.61 -6.73
CA ALA A 38 -2.70 2.83 -5.76
C ALA A 38 -2.38 1.34 -5.83
N ASP A 39 -2.17 0.79 -7.03
CA ASP A 39 -1.79 -0.62 -7.22
C ASP A 39 -0.39 -0.93 -6.66
N LEU A 40 0.55 0.01 -6.77
CA LEU A 40 1.85 -0.12 -6.10
C LEU A 40 1.70 -0.21 -4.58
N TYR A 41 0.89 0.65 -3.97
CA TYR A 41 0.64 0.60 -2.52
C TYR A 41 -0.08 -0.68 -2.08
N ARG A 42 -1.03 -1.18 -2.88
CA ARG A 42 -1.69 -2.49 -2.63
C ARG A 42 -0.68 -3.63 -2.63
N SER A 43 0.25 -3.62 -3.59
CA SER A 43 1.32 -4.63 -3.70
C SER A 43 2.25 -4.59 -2.49
N GLN A 44 2.67 -3.40 -2.07
CA GLN A 44 3.50 -3.23 -0.87
C GLN A 44 2.79 -3.71 0.41
N LEU A 45 1.49 -3.41 0.57
CA LEU A 45 0.71 -3.91 1.70
C LEU A 45 0.60 -5.43 1.71
N ALA A 46 0.42 -6.06 0.55
CA ALA A 46 0.39 -7.51 0.45
C ALA A 46 1.71 -8.14 0.90
N GLU A 47 2.85 -7.57 0.47
CA GLU A 47 4.17 -8.04 0.87
C GLU A 47 4.44 -7.85 2.37
N LEU A 48 4.15 -6.66 2.92
CA LEU A 48 4.33 -6.38 4.34
C LEU A 48 3.48 -7.31 5.22
N ARG A 49 2.21 -7.55 4.83
CA ARG A 49 1.31 -8.45 5.55
C ARG A 49 1.78 -9.91 5.46
N LYS A 50 2.26 -10.37 4.29
CA LYS A 50 2.88 -11.69 4.12
C LYS A 50 4.09 -11.88 5.04
N ASN A 51 4.93 -10.85 5.15
CA ASN A 51 6.12 -10.86 6.00
C ASN A 51 5.79 -10.81 7.50
N LEU A 52 4.55 -10.48 7.88
CA LEU A 52 4.06 -10.57 9.26
C LEU A 52 3.39 -11.93 9.54
N THR A 53 2.76 -12.55 8.55
CA THR A 53 2.07 -13.83 8.71
C THR A 53 2.98 -15.04 8.54
N MET A 54 4.12 -14.93 7.88
CA MET A 54 5.13 -15.99 7.92
C MET A 54 5.81 -15.99 9.29
N PRO A 55 5.60 -17.01 10.15
CA PRO A 55 6.43 -17.19 11.31
C PRO A 55 7.86 -17.38 10.81
N ASN A 56 8.79 -16.68 11.45
CA ASN A 56 10.22 -16.70 11.16
C ASN A 56 10.73 -18.15 11.08
N ARG A 57 10.70 -18.76 9.88
CA ARG A 57 11.22 -20.11 9.62
C ARG A 57 12.74 -20.03 9.41
N ALA A 58 13.40 -19.32 10.32
CA ALA A 58 14.84 -19.14 10.40
C ALA A 58 15.35 -19.65 11.78
N LEU A 59 14.84 -20.82 12.19
CA LEU A 59 15.27 -21.59 13.34
C LEU A 59 15.14 -23.09 13.01
N VAL A 60 15.85 -23.55 11.98
CA VAL A 60 16.39 -24.92 11.88
C VAL A 60 17.64 -24.87 11.02
#